data_AF-Q8BJU6-F1
#
_entry.id   AF-Q8BJU6-F1
#
_cell.length_a   1.000
_cell.length_b   1.000
_cell.length_c   1.000
_cell.angle_alpha   90.00
_cell.angle_beta   90.00
_cell.angle_gamma   90.00
#
_symmetry.space_group_name_H-M   'P 1'
#
loop_
_entity.id
_entity.type
_entity.pdbx_description
1 polymer ?
#
loop_
_entity_poly.entity_id
_entity_poly.type
_entity_poly.pdbx_seq_one_letter_code
_entity_poly.pdbx_strand_id
1 'polypeptide(L)'
;GAIGSPGPAGPRGPVGPHGPPGKDGTSGHPGPIGPPGPRGNRGERGSEGSPGHPGQPGPPGPPGAPGPCCGGGAAAIAGVGGEKSGGFSPYYGDDPMDFKINTEEIMSSLKSVNGQIESLISPDGSRKNPARNCRDLKFCHPELKSGEYWVDPNQGCKMDAIKVFCNMETGETCINASPMTVPRKHWWTDSGAEKKHVWFGESMNGGFQFSYGPPDLPEDVVDVQLAFLRLLSSRASQNITYHCKNSIAYMDQASGNVKKSLKLMGSNEGEFKAEGNSKFTYTVLEDGCTKHTGEWSKTVFEYQTRKAMRLPIIDIAPYDIGGPDQEFGVDIGPVCFL
;
A
#
# COMPACT_ATOMS: atom_id res chain seq x y z
N GLY A 1 4.43 -97.39 -25.20
CA GLY A 1 3.33 -97.24 -24.24
C GLY A 1 2.57 -95.98 -24.59
N ALA A 2 1.23 -96.02 -24.57
CA ALA A 2 0.41 -94.84 -24.87
C ALA A 2 0.57 -93.78 -23.77
N ILE A 3 0.72 -92.52 -24.20
CA ILE A 3 0.84 -91.33 -23.34
C ILE A 3 -0.45 -91.19 -22.52
N GLY A 4 -0.32 -91.05 -21.20
CA GLY A 4 -1.44 -90.94 -20.26
C GLY A 4 -2.25 -89.66 -20.50
N SER A 5 -3.57 -89.78 -20.36
CA SER A 5 -4.52 -88.68 -20.57
C SER A 5 -4.27 -87.50 -19.61
N PRO A 6 -4.42 -86.24 -20.07
CA PRO A 6 -4.27 -85.06 -19.23
C PRO A 6 -5.19 -85.10 -17.99
N GLY A 7 -4.66 -84.64 -16.86
CA GLY A 7 -5.40 -84.58 -15.60
C GLY A 7 -6.61 -83.64 -15.67
N PRO A 8 -7.64 -83.86 -14.83
CA PRO A 8 -8.84 -83.04 -14.83
C PRO A 8 -8.52 -81.58 -14.45
N ALA A 9 -9.26 -80.64 -15.05
CA ALA A 9 -9.13 -79.23 -14.74
C ALA A 9 -9.48 -78.95 -13.28
N GLY A 10 -8.71 -78.05 -12.65
CA GLY A 10 -8.94 -77.64 -11.26
C GLY A 10 -10.30 -76.98 -11.05
N PRO A 11 -10.86 -77.02 -9.83
CA PRO A 11 -12.14 -76.41 -9.53
C PRO A 11 -12.09 -74.89 -9.71
N ARG A 12 -13.21 -74.32 -10.15
CA ARG A 12 -13.37 -72.87 -10.32
C ARG A 12 -13.26 -72.17 -8.96
N GLY A 13 -12.48 -71.08 -8.90
CA GLY A 13 -12.33 -70.28 -7.69
C GLY A 13 -13.66 -69.70 -7.18
N PRO A 14 -13.76 -69.39 -5.88
CA PRO A 14 -14.98 -68.84 -5.29
C PRO A 14 -15.34 -67.47 -5.88
N VAL A 15 -16.64 -67.16 -5.86
CA VAL A 15 -17.16 -65.85 -6.28
C VAL A 15 -16.69 -64.78 -5.30
N GLY A 16 -16.27 -63.63 -5.80
CA GLY A 16 -15.82 -62.49 -4.98
C GLY A 16 -16.95 -61.91 -4.11
N PRO A 17 -16.60 -61.24 -2.99
CA PRO A 17 -17.58 -60.63 -2.11
C PRO A 17 -18.34 -59.49 -2.81
N HIS A 18 -19.60 -59.27 -2.41
CA HIS A 18 -20.39 -58.13 -2.89
C HIS A 18 -19.79 -56.81 -2.40
N GLY A 19 -19.88 -55.77 -3.22
CA GLY A 19 -19.43 -54.42 -2.85
C GLY A 19 -20.27 -53.82 -1.72
N PRO A 20 -19.74 -52.84 -0.98
CA PRO A 20 -20.47 -52.18 0.10
C PRO A 20 -21.68 -51.39 -0.44
N PRO A 21 -22.76 -51.23 0.37
CA PRO A 21 -23.89 -50.38 0.01
C PRO A 21 -23.47 -48.94 -0.29
N GLY A 22 -24.18 -48.28 -1.21
CA GLY A 22 -23.98 -46.86 -1.49
C GLY A 22 -24.30 -46.00 -0.27
N LYS A 23 -23.59 -44.87 -0.12
CA LYS A 23 -23.85 -43.87 0.92
C LYS A 23 -25.24 -43.26 0.77
N ASP A 24 -25.94 -43.06 1.89
CA ASP A 24 -27.23 -42.37 1.91
C ASP A 24 -27.10 -40.94 1.34
N GLY A 25 -28.16 -40.49 0.66
CA GLY A 25 -28.24 -39.12 0.15
C GLY A 25 -28.29 -38.09 1.28
N THR A 26 -27.63 -36.95 1.10
CA THR A 26 -27.65 -35.86 2.08
C THR A 26 -29.04 -35.24 2.16
N SER A 27 -29.60 -35.11 3.36
CA SER A 27 -30.85 -34.37 3.62
C SER A 27 -30.75 -32.94 3.07
N GLY A 28 -31.80 -32.48 2.38
CA GLY A 28 -31.86 -31.12 1.86
C GLY A 28 -31.75 -30.07 2.96
N HIS A 29 -31.12 -28.94 2.65
CA HIS A 29 -30.96 -27.85 3.61
C HIS A 29 -32.33 -27.29 4.03
N PRO A 30 -32.53 -26.97 5.33
CA PRO A 30 -33.73 -26.29 5.79
C PRO A 30 -33.97 -25.00 5.00
N GLY A 31 -35.23 -24.71 4.70
CA GLY A 31 -35.61 -23.46 4.06
C GLY A 31 -35.16 -22.23 4.86
N PRO A 32 -34.93 -21.08 4.22
CA PRO A 32 -34.52 -19.87 4.91
C PRO A 32 -35.58 -19.45 5.94
N ILE A 33 -35.11 -18.95 7.08
CA ILE A 33 -35.97 -18.36 8.13
C ILE A 33 -36.71 -17.16 7.52
N GLY A 34 -38.02 -17.09 7.73
CA GLY A 34 -38.84 -15.97 7.26
C GLY A 34 -38.36 -14.63 7.83
N PRO A 35 -38.61 -13.50 7.14
CA PRO A 35 -38.17 -12.19 7.60
C PRO A 35 -38.80 -11.85 8.97
N PRO A 36 -38.07 -11.14 9.85
CA PRO A 36 -38.63 -10.63 11.11
C PRO A 36 -39.89 -9.79 10.86
N GLY A 37 -40.90 -9.94 11.72
CA GLY A 37 -42.11 -9.12 11.67
C GLY A 37 -41.79 -7.62 11.80
N PRO A 38 -42.65 -6.74 11.24
CA PRO A 38 -42.44 -5.30 11.32
C PRO A 38 -42.38 -4.83 12.78
N ARG A 39 -41.41 -3.96 13.08
CA ARG A 39 -41.24 -3.35 14.39
C ARG A 39 -42.47 -2.52 14.74
N GLY A 40 -43.03 -2.72 15.94
CA GLY A 40 -44.18 -1.93 16.42
C GLY A 40 -43.90 -0.42 16.43
N ASN A 41 -44.95 0.38 16.22
CA ASN A 41 -44.85 1.83 16.14
C ASN A 41 -44.24 2.43 17.41
N ARG A 42 -43.28 3.35 17.22
CA ARG A 42 -42.62 4.08 18.29
C ARG A 42 -43.64 4.97 19.01
N GLY A 43 -43.69 4.90 20.34
CA GLY A 43 -44.54 5.77 21.14
C GLY A 43 -44.26 7.26 20.89
N GLU A 44 -45.30 8.09 21.03
CA GLU A 44 -45.24 9.52 20.78
C GLU A 44 -44.14 10.20 21.63
N ARG A 45 -43.37 11.07 20.98
CA ARG A 45 -42.30 11.85 21.60
C ARG A 45 -42.95 12.92 22.49
N GLY A 46 -42.56 12.98 23.76
CA GLY A 46 -42.99 14.05 24.67
C GLY A 46 -42.63 15.44 24.12
N SER A 47 -43.47 16.43 24.42
CA SER A 47 -43.33 17.81 23.94
C SER A 47 -41.97 18.41 24.35
N GLU A 48 -41.31 19.04 23.37
CA GLU A 48 -40.01 19.70 23.54
C GLU A 48 -40.13 20.91 24.47
N GLY A 49 -39.16 21.07 25.38
CA GLY A 49 -39.11 22.22 26.29
C GLY A 49 -38.82 23.52 25.53
N SER A 50 -39.39 24.63 25.99
CA SER A 50 -39.22 25.95 25.38
C SER A 50 -37.73 26.36 25.29
N PRO A 51 -37.26 26.92 24.16
CA PRO A 51 -35.89 27.38 24.00
C PRO A 51 -35.48 28.41 25.06
N GLY A 52 -34.27 28.28 25.59
CA GLY A 52 -33.70 29.26 26.52
C GLY A 52 -33.46 30.62 25.83
N HIS A 53 -33.57 31.71 26.60
CA HIS A 53 -33.38 33.06 26.09
C HIS A 53 -31.95 33.26 25.54
N PRO A 54 -31.77 33.99 24.42
CA PRO A 54 -30.44 34.29 23.88
C PRO A 54 -29.57 35.05 24.90
N GLY A 55 -28.30 34.65 24.99
CA GLY A 55 -27.30 35.35 25.80
C GLY A 55 -27.07 36.77 25.29
N GLN A 56 -26.73 37.70 26.19
CA GLN A 56 -26.42 39.08 25.82
C GLN A 56 -25.17 39.14 24.92
N PRO A 57 -25.12 40.07 23.94
CA PRO A 57 -23.94 40.27 23.11
C PRO A 57 -22.69 40.60 23.95
N GLY A 58 -21.56 39.99 23.60
CA GLY A 58 -20.27 40.30 24.22
C GLY A 58 -19.81 41.73 23.89
N PRO A 59 -18.97 42.35 24.74
CA PRO A 59 -18.43 43.68 24.47
C PRO A 59 -17.49 43.67 23.25
N PRO A 60 -17.37 44.81 22.52
CA PRO A 60 -16.45 44.94 21.39
C PRO A 60 -14.99 44.68 21.79
N GLY A 61 -14.25 44.00 20.93
CA GLY A 61 -12.82 43.74 21.14
C GLY A 61 -11.98 45.03 21.07
N PRO A 62 -10.81 45.06 21.74
CA PRO A 62 -9.93 46.23 21.72
C PRO A 62 -9.30 46.45 20.33
N PRO A 63 -8.97 47.70 19.96
CA PRO A 63 -8.30 48.02 18.68
C PRO A 63 -6.96 47.30 18.52
N GLY A 64 -6.67 46.84 17.30
CA GLY A 64 -5.37 46.23 16.96
C GLY A 64 -4.22 47.22 17.04
N ALA A 65 -3.02 46.72 17.38
CA ALA A 65 -1.82 47.54 17.50
C ALA A 65 -1.35 48.13 16.15
N PRO A 66 -0.79 49.35 16.12
CA PRO A 66 -0.25 49.96 14.89
C PRO A 66 0.93 49.17 14.32
N GLY A 67 0.95 48.98 13.00
CA GLY A 67 2.07 48.36 12.29
C GLY A 67 3.34 49.24 12.27
N PRO A 68 4.53 48.66 12.04
CA PRO A 68 5.78 49.39 12.14
C PRO A 68 5.98 50.31 10.93
N CYS A 69 6.03 51.62 11.18
CA CYS A 69 6.44 52.62 10.20
C CYS A 69 7.96 52.64 10.02
N CYS A 70 8.35 52.84 8.77
CA CYS A 70 9.70 52.97 8.26
C CYS A 70 10.53 54.01 9.03
N GLY A 71 11.75 53.64 9.42
CA GLY A 71 12.74 54.55 9.96
C GLY A 71 14.14 54.16 9.52
N GLY A 72 14.82 55.06 8.79
CA GLY A 72 16.27 55.03 8.64
C GLY A 72 16.78 55.66 7.34
N GLY A 73 17.23 56.92 7.41
CA GLY A 73 18.13 57.48 6.38
C GLY A 73 18.00 58.98 6.15
N ALA A 74 18.37 59.81 7.12
CA ALA A 74 18.51 61.24 6.96
C ALA A 74 19.84 61.62 6.25
N ALA A 75 19.73 62.67 5.43
CA ALA A 75 20.74 63.69 5.11
C ALA A 75 22.01 63.31 4.32
N ALA A 76 22.05 63.76 3.05
CA ALA A 76 23.22 64.44 2.49
C ALA A 76 22.86 65.29 1.24
N ILE A 77 23.23 66.58 1.31
CA ILE A 77 23.80 67.45 0.27
C ILE A 77 23.00 67.90 -0.98
N ALA A 78 22.53 69.15 -0.90
CA ALA A 78 22.80 70.28 -1.80
C ALA A 78 22.75 70.13 -3.35
N GLY A 79 21.85 70.91 -3.96
CA GLY A 79 22.24 71.85 -5.03
C GLY A 79 21.53 71.72 -6.38
N VAL A 80 21.01 72.88 -6.84
CA VAL A 80 20.63 73.25 -8.22
C VAL A 80 19.29 72.67 -8.71
N GLY A 81 18.25 73.41 -9.07
CA GLY A 81 18.06 74.82 -9.43
C GLY A 81 16.99 74.86 -10.53
N GLY A 82 15.93 75.66 -10.40
CA GLY A 82 14.94 75.83 -11.47
C GLY A 82 13.54 76.21 -11.01
N GLU A 83 13.30 77.51 -10.92
CA GLU A 83 12.03 78.18 -10.61
C GLU A 83 10.94 77.98 -11.67
N LYS A 84 9.68 77.93 -11.22
CA LYS A 84 8.54 78.81 -11.61
C LYS A 84 7.24 78.21 -11.04
N SER A 85 6.75 78.71 -9.91
CA SER A 85 5.83 79.85 -9.76
C SER A 85 4.41 79.60 -10.29
N GLY A 86 3.48 79.38 -9.35
CA GLY A 86 2.21 80.12 -9.29
C GLY A 86 0.98 79.48 -9.95
N GLY A 87 0.01 79.10 -9.11
CA GLY A 87 -1.39 78.88 -9.52
C GLY A 87 -2.20 78.17 -8.45
N PHE A 88 -3.01 78.93 -7.71
CA PHE A 88 -3.87 78.43 -6.63
C PHE A 88 -5.27 78.11 -7.17
N SER A 89 -5.66 76.82 -7.12
CA SER A 89 -7.04 76.25 -6.98
C SER A 89 -8.06 76.42 -8.13
N PRO A 90 -9.24 75.77 -8.12
CA PRO A 90 -9.63 74.37 -7.81
C PRO A 90 -10.61 73.80 -8.87
N TYR A 91 -10.52 72.53 -9.28
CA TYR A 91 -11.67 71.87 -9.94
C TYR A 91 -11.64 70.37 -9.66
N TYR A 92 -12.79 69.83 -9.24
CA TYR A 92 -13.07 68.40 -9.19
C TYR A 92 -12.77 67.80 -10.57
N GLY A 93 -11.69 67.04 -10.68
CA GLY A 93 -11.50 66.07 -11.74
C GLY A 93 -11.98 64.73 -11.21
N ASP A 94 -13.17 64.31 -11.64
CA ASP A 94 -13.48 62.88 -11.71
C ASP A 94 -12.56 62.29 -12.79
N ASP A 95 -11.27 62.14 -12.47
CA ASP A 95 -10.37 61.32 -13.29
C ASP A 95 -10.85 59.87 -13.13
N PRO A 96 -11.32 59.21 -14.20
CA PRO A 96 -11.66 57.81 -14.10
C PRO A 96 -10.37 57.07 -13.74
N MET A 97 -10.34 56.41 -12.58
CA MET A 97 -9.31 55.41 -12.30
C MET A 97 -9.22 54.48 -13.53
N ASP A 98 -7.99 54.15 -13.96
CA ASP A 98 -7.72 53.21 -15.04
C ASP A 98 -8.26 51.82 -14.70
N PHE A 99 -9.58 51.63 -14.84
CA PHE A 99 -10.31 50.36 -14.77
C PHE A 99 -10.28 49.61 -16.11
N LYS A 100 -9.27 49.88 -16.95
CA LYS A 100 -9.05 49.11 -18.18
C LYS A 100 -8.18 47.91 -17.82
N ILE A 101 -8.83 46.77 -17.58
CA ILE A 101 -8.12 45.49 -17.52
C ILE A 101 -7.33 45.36 -18.82
N ASN A 102 -6.00 45.30 -18.70
CA ASN A 102 -5.12 45.19 -19.85
C ASN A 102 -5.46 43.88 -20.59
N THR A 103 -5.56 43.92 -21.92
CA THR A 103 -5.80 42.72 -22.73
C THR A 103 -4.75 41.64 -22.48
N GLU A 104 -3.51 42.02 -22.12
CA GLU A 104 -2.46 41.07 -21.74
C GLU A 104 -2.75 40.36 -20.42
N GLU A 105 -3.35 41.06 -19.45
CA GLU A 105 -3.75 40.49 -18.16
C GLU A 105 -4.89 39.47 -18.35
N ILE A 106 -5.86 39.77 -19.21
CA ILE A 106 -6.92 38.84 -19.61
C ILE A 106 -6.32 37.60 -20.29
N MET A 107 -5.39 37.80 -21.24
CA MET A 107 -4.74 36.69 -21.95
C MET A 107 -3.89 35.83 -21.00
N SER A 108 -3.20 36.43 -20.03
CA SER A 108 -2.46 35.68 -19.00
C SER A 108 -3.39 34.89 -18.09
N SER A 109 -4.55 35.47 -17.72
CA SER A 109 -5.55 34.82 -16.90
C SER A 109 -6.18 33.64 -17.64
N LEU A 110 -6.50 33.81 -18.92
CA LEU A 110 -7.04 32.74 -19.77
C LEU A 110 -6.02 31.60 -19.94
N LYS A 111 -4.74 31.92 -20.15
CA LYS A 111 -3.67 30.92 -20.23
C LYS A 111 -3.51 30.17 -18.90
N SER A 112 -3.61 30.88 -17.77
CA SER A 112 -3.57 30.29 -16.43
C SER A 112 -4.73 29.31 -16.20
N VAL A 113 -5.96 29.73 -16.52
CA VAL A 113 -7.15 28.88 -16.39
C VAL A 113 -7.09 27.69 -17.33
N ASN A 114 -6.67 27.86 -18.58
CA ASN A 114 -6.47 26.74 -19.50
C ASN A 114 -5.44 25.75 -18.95
N GLY A 115 -4.31 26.22 -18.40
CA GLY A 115 -3.32 25.35 -17.76
C GLY A 115 -3.86 24.62 -16.53
N GLN A 116 -4.71 25.27 -15.74
CA GLN A 116 -5.40 24.62 -14.61
C GLN A 116 -6.35 23.52 -15.09
N ILE A 117 -7.14 23.79 -16.14
CA ILE A 117 -8.05 22.81 -16.73
C ILE A 117 -7.27 21.63 -17.30
N GLU A 118 -6.19 21.88 -18.05
CA GLU A 118 -5.31 20.84 -18.57
C GLU A 118 -4.74 19.97 -17.45
N SER A 119 -4.30 20.56 -16.33
CA SER A 119 -3.78 19.80 -15.17
C SER A 119 -4.83 18.96 -14.44
N LEU A 120 -6.11 19.29 -14.59
CA LEU A 120 -7.22 18.48 -14.08
C LEU A 120 -7.58 17.35 -15.03
N ILE A 121 -7.46 17.57 -16.34
CA ILE A 121 -7.77 16.57 -17.38
C ILE A 121 -6.64 15.54 -17.50
N SER A 122 -5.39 16.00 -17.50
CA SER A 122 -4.20 15.17 -17.66
C SER A 122 -3.17 15.53 -16.58
N PRO A 123 -3.30 14.95 -15.37
CA PRO A 123 -2.34 15.16 -14.30
C PRO A 123 -0.95 14.63 -14.68
N ASP A 124 0.09 15.40 -14.34
CA ASP A 124 1.48 15.12 -14.70
C ASP A 124 2.20 14.16 -13.72
N GLY A 125 1.52 13.72 -12.66
CA GLY A 125 2.12 12.89 -11.61
C GLY A 125 2.99 13.68 -10.63
N SER A 126 2.90 15.00 -10.61
CA SER A 126 3.51 15.84 -9.58
C SER A 126 2.72 15.77 -8.27
N ARG A 127 3.32 16.17 -7.14
CA ARG A 127 2.59 16.24 -5.85
C ARG A 127 1.36 17.16 -5.90
N LYS A 128 1.37 18.18 -6.77
CA LYS A 128 0.24 19.11 -6.93
C LYS A 128 -0.86 18.51 -7.79
N ASN A 129 -0.50 17.73 -8.80
CA ASN A 129 -1.40 17.07 -9.73
C ASN A 129 -1.04 15.58 -9.85
N PRO A 130 -1.31 14.80 -8.79
CA PRO A 130 -1.04 13.37 -8.81
C PRO A 130 -1.95 12.69 -9.83
N ALA A 131 -1.41 11.68 -10.51
CA ALA A 131 -2.20 10.82 -11.37
C ALA A 131 -2.93 9.76 -10.54
N ARG A 132 -3.91 9.05 -11.09
CA ARG A 132 -4.61 8.00 -10.33
C ARG A 132 -3.73 6.79 -10.03
N ASN A 133 -2.91 6.37 -10.99
CA ASN A 133 -1.91 5.31 -10.88
C ASN A 133 -0.88 5.48 -12.01
N CYS A 134 0.21 4.70 -11.98
CA CYS A 134 1.27 4.81 -12.98
C CYS A 134 0.83 4.37 -14.38
N ARG A 135 -0.14 3.47 -14.49
CA ARG A 135 -0.67 3.00 -15.77
C ARG A 135 -1.42 4.13 -16.49
N ASP A 136 -2.27 4.85 -15.77
CA ASP A 136 -3.02 6.00 -16.28
C ASP A 136 -2.06 7.13 -16.67
N LEU A 137 -1.04 7.40 -15.83
CA LEU A 137 0.01 8.38 -16.12
C LEU A 137 0.76 8.04 -17.42
N LYS A 138 1.15 6.77 -17.59
CA LYS A 138 1.79 6.28 -18.83
C LYS A 138 0.92 6.47 -20.07
N PHE A 139 -0.39 6.21 -19.97
CA PHE A 139 -1.30 6.36 -21.10
C PHE A 139 -1.50 7.81 -21.51
N CYS A 140 -1.62 8.73 -20.54
CA CYS A 140 -1.79 10.15 -20.80
C CYS A 140 -0.49 10.83 -21.24
N HIS A 141 0.65 10.38 -20.71
CA HIS A 141 1.96 10.99 -20.90
C HIS A 141 3.01 9.95 -21.34
N PRO A 142 2.95 9.47 -22.60
CA PRO A 142 3.87 8.43 -23.10
C PRO A 142 5.33 8.90 -23.21
N GLU A 143 5.59 10.20 -23.13
CA GLU A 143 6.92 10.80 -23.10
C GLU A 143 7.64 10.66 -21.75
N LEU A 144 6.89 10.40 -20.68
CA LEU A 144 7.46 10.27 -19.34
C LEU A 144 8.29 8.99 -19.21
N LYS A 145 9.36 9.09 -18.41
CA LYS A 145 10.29 7.99 -18.16
C LYS A 145 9.99 7.33 -16.82
N SER A 146 10.43 6.08 -16.66
CA SER A 146 10.36 5.39 -15.37
C SER A 146 11.06 6.20 -14.28
N GLY A 147 10.46 6.29 -13.11
CA GLY A 147 10.94 7.17 -12.05
C GLY A 147 9.95 7.31 -10.90
N GLU A 148 10.22 8.25 -10.00
CA GLU A 148 9.34 8.55 -8.87
C GLU A 148 8.26 9.55 -9.26
N TYR A 149 7.00 9.23 -8.93
CA TYR A 149 5.84 10.09 -9.18
C TYR A 149 4.89 10.06 -7.98
N TRP A 150 3.94 10.98 -7.96
CA TRP A 150 2.85 11.01 -6.99
C TRP A 150 1.57 10.48 -7.63
N VAL A 151 0.93 9.55 -6.93
CA VAL A 151 -0.34 8.99 -7.35
C VAL A 151 -1.38 9.08 -6.24
N ASP A 152 -2.63 9.27 -6.64
CA ASP A 152 -3.80 9.39 -5.79
C ASP A 152 -4.90 8.41 -6.23
N PRO A 153 -4.79 7.11 -5.85
CA PRO A 153 -5.72 6.06 -6.23
C PRO A 153 -7.16 6.25 -5.72
N ASN A 154 -7.33 6.72 -4.48
CA ASN A 154 -8.63 6.97 -3.86
C ASN A 154 -9.27 8.27 -4.38
N GLN A 155 -8.48 9.16 -5.01
CA GLN A 155 -8.91 10.46 -5.52
C GLN A 155 -9.44 11.36 -4.39
N GLY A 156 -10.08 12.47 -4.77
CA GLY A 156 -10.64 13.41 -3.81
C GLY A 156 -9.58 14.39 -3.35
N CYS A 157 -9.14 14.29 -2.10
CA CYS A 157 -8.22 15.25 -1.52
C CYS A 157 -6.77 14.90 -1.86
N LYS A 158 -6.21 15.51 -2.89
CA LYS A 158 -4.82 15.29 -3.39
C LYS A 158 -3.68 15.37 -2.36
N MET A 159 -3.95 15.78 -1.12
CA MET A 159 -2.98 15.88 -0.03
C MET A 159 -2.57 14.52 0.56
N ASP A 160 -3.40 13.49 0.39
CA ASP A 160 -3.15 12.11 0.83
C ASP A 160 -2.51 11.23 -0.26
N ALA A 161 -2.08 11.85 -1.36
CA ALA A 161 -1.39 11.18 -2.45
C ALA A 161 -0.11 10.52 -1.95
N ILE A 162 0.23 9.37 -2.53
CA ILE A 162 1.40 8.58 -2.17
C ILE A 162 2.49 8.72 -3.22
N LYS A 163 3.75 8.82 -2.75
CA LYS A 163 4.93 8.77 -3.61
C LYS A 163 5.25 7.32 -3.97
N VAL A 164 5.37 7.03 -5.26
CA VAL A 164 5.56 5.68 -5.81
C VAL A 164 6.61 5.68 -6.90
N PHE A 165 7.15 4.50 -7.21
CA PHE A 165 7.94 4.31 -8.42
C PHE A 165 7.02 3.83 -9.55
N CYS A 166 7.01 4.56 -10.66
CA CYS A 166 6.31 4.17 -11.88
C CYS A 166 7.29 3.55 -12.86
N ASN A 167 7.02 2.32 -13.27
CA ASN A 167 7.69 1.74 -14.42
C ASN A 167 6.91 2.10 -15.68
N MET A 168 7.41 3.06 -16.48
CA MET A 168 6.72 3.50 -17.70
C MET A 168 6.84 2.49 -18.86
N GLU A 169 7.73 1.50 -18.75
CA GLU A 169 7.83 0.41 -19.75
C GLU A 169 6.67 -0.59 -19.57
N THR A 170 6.34 -0.95 -18.33
CA THR A 170 5.27 -1.92 -18.01
C THR A 170 3.93 -1.25 -17.67
N GLY A 171 3.96 -0.10 -16.99
CA GLY A 171 2.82 0.57 -16.37
C GLY A 171 2.65 0.21 -14.88
N GLU A 172 3.61 -0.48 -14.27
CA GLU A 172 3.53 -0.90 -12.87
C GLU A 172 3.62 0.28 -11.91
N THR A 173 2.79 0.23 -10.86
CA THR A 173 2.85 1.13 -9.70
C THR A 173 3.51 0.39 -8.54
N CYS A 174 4.72 0.79 -8.17
CA CYS A 174 5.52 0.13 -7.13
C CYS A 174 5.61 0.99 -5.86
N ILE A 175 5.24 0.41 -4.72
CA ILE A 175 5.23 1.06 -3.41
C ILE A 175 6.29 0.40 -2.52
N ASN A 176 7.20 1.22 -1.98
CA ASN A 176 8.23 0.76 -1.06
C ASN A 176 7.66 0.43 0.32
N ALA A 177 8.30 -0.51 1.01
CA ALA A 177 8.07 -0.77 2.42
C ALA A 177 8.68 0.34 3.31
N SER A 178 8.14 0.53 4.51
CA SER A 178 8.66 1.47 5.50
C SER A 178 8.54 0.85 6.91
N PRO A 179 9.62 0.31 7.49
CA PRO A 179 11.00 0.33 7.01
C PRO A 179 11.27 -0.65 5.87
N MET A 180 12.27 -0.36 5.03
CA MET A 180 12.67 -1.22 3.91
C MET A 180 13.53 -2.42 4.32
N THR A 181 14.13 -2.39 5.51
CA THR A 181 15.09 -3.40 5.96
C THR A 181 14.89 -3.76 7.42
N VAL A 182 14.96 -5.05 7.72
CA VAL A 182 15.08 -5.62 9.06
C VAL A 182 16.57 -5.88 9.33
N PRO A 183 17.15 -5.31 10.40
CA PRO A 183 18.59 -5.43 10.65
C PRO A 183 19.02 -6.89 10.87
N ARG A 184 20.23 -7.18 10.41
CA ARG A 184 20.88 -8.48 10.54
C ARG A 184 21.36 -8.68 11.97
N LYS A 185 20.69 -9.57 12.72
CA LYS A 185 21.10 -9.92 14.09
C LYS A 185 20.49 -11.25 14.52
N HIS A 186 20.83 -11.66 15.73
CA HIS A 186 20.14 -12.72 16.45
C HIS A 186 18.79 -12.22 16.97
N TRP A 187 17.69 -12.73 16.42
CA TRP A 187 16.31 -12.30 16.74
C TRP A 187 15.57 -13.25 17.69
N TRP A 188 15.94 -14.53 17.70
CA TRP A 188 15.17 -15.55 18.39
C TRP A 188 16.09 -16.61 19.00
N THR A 189 15.87 -16.88 20.28
CA THR A 189 16.52 -17.96 21.02
C THR A 189 15.43 -18.93 21.50
N ASP A 190 15.63 -20.22 21.25
CA ASP A 190 14.76 -21.27 21.79
C ASP A 190 15.62 -22.41 22.33
N SER A 191 15.28 -22.89 23.53
CA SER A 191 15.92 -24.06 24.16
C SER A 191 15.17 -25.37 23.85
N GLY A 192 14.07 -25.30 23.10
CA GLY A 192 13.30 -26.45 22.64
C GLY A 192 14.05 -27.32 21.63
N ALA A 193 13.90 -28.64 21.75
CA ALA A 193 14.48 -29.59 20.81
C ALA A 193 13.77 -29.63 19.44
N GLU A 194 12.49 -29.22 19.41
CA GLU A 194 11.68 -29.18 18.17
C GLU A 194 11.64 -27.77 17.59
N LYS A 195 12.15 -27.62 16.36
CA LYS A 195 12.04 -26.37 15.61
C LYS A 195 10.65 -26.21 15.00
N LYS A 196 10.13 -24.98 14.99
CA LYS A 196 8.84 -24.60 14.44
C LYS A 196 8.95 -23.26 13.72
N HIS A 197 7.97 -22.95 12.88
CA HIS A 197 7.83 -21.61 12.30
C HIS A 197 7.49 -20.60 13.40
N VAL A 198 8.23 -19.48 13.44
CA VAL A 198 8.01 -18.39 14.41
C VAL A 198 7.83 -17.09 13.63
N TRP A 199 6.67 -16.44 13.78
CA TRP A 199 6.37 -15.17 13.13
C TRP A 199 7.21 -14.03 13.70
N PHE A 200 7.86 -13.26 12.83
CA PHE A 200 8.71 -12.15 13.20
C PHE A 200 7.91 -11.04 13.90
N GLY A 201 6.86 -10.54 13.26
CA GLY A 201 6.06 -9.43 13.78
C GLY A 201 5.21 -9.77 15.01
N GLU A 202 4.82 -11.04 15.17
CA GLU A 202 3.90 -11.46 16.24
C GLU A 202 4.63 -12.02 17.48
N SER A 203 5.73 -12.76 17.29
CA SER A 203 6.33 -13.55 18.38
C SER A 203 7.73 -13.10 18.80
N MET A 204 8.48 -12.40 17.94
CA MET A 204 9.87 -12.04 18.25
C MET A 204 9.99 -10.68 18.94
N ASN A 205 10.89 -10.58 19.92
CA ASN A 205 11.13 -9.33 20.63
C ASN A 205 11.68 -8.24 19.69
N GLY A 206 10.95 -7.13 19.59
CA GLY A 206 11.28 -6.04 18.67
C GLY A 206 10.96 -6.33 17.20
N GLY A 207 10.23 -7.41 16.93
CA GLY A 207 9.61 -7.65 15.64
C GLY A 207 8.45 -6.69 15.39
N PHE A 208 8.12 -6.51 14.11
CA PHE A 208 7.02 -5.67 13.65
C PHE A 208 6.48 -6.21 12.33
N GLN A 209 5.20 -5.95 12.04
CA GLN A 209 4.62 -6.24 10.73
C GLN A 209 5.06 -5.17 9.71
N PHE A 210 5.23 -5.58 8.46
CA PHE A 210 5.69 -4.70 7.40
C PHE A 210 4.57 -3.77 6.94
N SER A 211 4.83 -2.46 7.02
CA SER A 211 3.98 -1.42 6.44
C SER A 211 4.62 -0.83 5.18
N TYR A 212 3.82 -0.10 4.42
CA TYR A 212 4.18 0.38 3.08
C TYR A 212 3.84 1.85 2.94
N GLY A 213 4.42 2.50 1.92
CA GLY A 213 4.11 3.88 1.61
C GLY A 213 4.88 4.92 2.44
N PRO A 214 4.52 6.20 2.30
CA PRO A 214 5.23 7.31 2.93
C PRO A 214 5.03 7.30 4.45
N PRO A 215 6.09 7.40 5.28
CA PRO A 215 5.96 7.39 6.74
C PRO A 215 5.32 8.67 7.30
N ASP A 216 5.16 9.72 6.48
CA ASP A 216 4.50 10.98 6.83
C ASP A 216 2.97 10.89 6.78
N LEU A 217 2.41 9.82 6.20
CA LEU A 217 0.97 9.59 6.18
C LEU A 217 0.54 8.63 7.30
N PRO A 218 -0.65 8.82 7.89
CA PRO A 218 -1.26 7.85 8.78
C PRO A 218 -1.46 6.48 8.10
N GLU A 219 -1.30 5.40 8.86
CA GLU A 219 -1.40 4.03 8.35
C GLU A 219 -2.76 3.72 7.72
N ASP A 220 -3.85 4.22 8.31
CA ASP A 220 -5.21 4.07 7.80
C ASP A 220 -5.41 4.73 6.43
N VAL A 221 -4.72 5.84 6.18
CA VAL A 221 -4.75 6.53 4.89
C VAL A 221 -4.05 5.71 3.82
N VAL A 222 -2.88 5.16 4.14
CA VAL A 222 -2.14 4.27 3.21
C VAL A 222 -2.94 3.01 2.91
N ASP A 223 -3.59 2.41 3.90
CA ASP A 223 -4.42 1.22 3.72
C ASP A 223 -5.56 1.44 2.73
N VAL A 224 -6.21 2.62 2.81
CA VAL A 224 -7.22 3.04 1.83
C VAL A 224 -6.58 3.15 0.44
N GLN A 225 -5.44 3.82 0.30
CA GLN A 225 -4.76 3.93 -1.00
C GLN A 225 -4.39 2.56 -1.60
N LEU A 226 -3.88 1.63 -0.78
CA LEU A 226 -3.59 0.26 -1.19
C LEU A 226 -4.86 -0.52 -1.59
N ALA A 227 -5.98 -0.32 -0.89
CA ALA A 227 -7.26 -0.94 -1.26
C ALA A 227 -7.72 -0.51 -2.67
N PHE A 228 -7.60 0.78 -3.00
CA PHE A 228 -7.91 1.28 -4.34
C PHE A 228 -6.94 0.75 -5.38
N LEU A 229 -5.63 0.69 -5.10
CA LEU A 229 -4.67 0.09 -6.03
C LEU A 229 -4.93 -1.38 -6.31
N ARG A 230 -5.30 -2.16 -5.29
CA ARG A 230 -5.70 -3.57 -5.46
C ARG A 230 -6.94 -3.70 -6.36
N LEU A 231 -7.88 -2.75 -6.29
CA LEU A 231 -9.07 -2.73 -7.14
C LEU A 231 -8.75 -2.32 -8.59
N LEU A 232 -7.80 -1.42 -8.78
CA LEU A 232 -7.39 -0.91 -10.10
C LEU A 232 -6.48 -1.85 -10.88
N SER A 233 -5.97 -2.89 -10.21
CA SER A 233 -4.90 -3.75 -10.71
C SER A 233 -5.37 -5.19 -10.87
N SER A 234 -4.95 -5.80 -11.96
CA SER A 234 -5.24 -7.19 -12.30
C SER A 234 -4.18 -8.15 -11.77
N ARG A 235 -2.98 -7.63 -11.50
CA ARG A 235 -1.81 -8.39 -11.06
C ARG A 235 -1.07 -7.62 -9.97
N ALA A 236 -0.40 -8.37 -9.10
CA ALA A 236 0.55 -7.82 -8.15
C ALA A 236 1.75 -8.76 -8.01
N SER A 237 2.92 -8.18 -7.78
CA SER A 237 4.18 -8.88 -7.55
C SER A 237 4.94 -8.24 -6.39
N GLN A 238 5.69 -9.05 -5.66
CA GLN A 238 6.59 -8.55 -4.62
C GLN A 238 7.73 -9.53 -4.39
N ASN A 239 8.92 -8.96 -4.17
CA ASN A 239 10.13 -9.69 -3.82
C ASN A 239 10.53 -9.40 -2.37
N ILE A 240 11.13 -10.39 -1.71
CA ILE A 240 11.68 -10.25 -0.36
C ILE A 240 12.98 -11.04 -0.26
N THR A 241 14.01 -10.42 0.30
CA THR A 241 15.33 -11.03 0.46
C THR A 241 15.54 -11.41 1.92
N TYR A 242 15.81 -12.67 2.18
CA TYR A 242 16.18 -13.18 3.48
C TYR A 242 17.70 -13.29 3.57
N HIS A 243 18.32 -12.48 4.42
CA HIS A 243 19.75 -12.59 4.76
C HIS A 243 19.92 -13.61 5.87
N CYS A 244 20.84 -14.55 5.70
CA CYS A 244 21.01 -15.67 6.61
C CYS A 244 22.47 -15.82 7.04
N LYS A 245 22.66 -16.25 8.28
CA LYS A 245 23.91 -16.80 8.80
C LYS A 245 23.54 -17.99 9.68
N ASN A 246 24.02 -19.19 9.31
CA ASN A 246 23.65 -20.45 9.94
C ASN A 246 22.13 -20.70 10.05
N SER A 247 21.38 -20.27 9.05
CA SER A 247 19.91 -20.43 8.98
C SER A 247 19.50 -20.85 7.57
N ILE A 248 18.76 -21.95 7.44
CA ILE A 248 18.20 -22.41 6.16
C ILE A 248 16.96 -21.59 5.80
N ALA A 249 16.91 -21.08 4.57
CA ALA A 249 15.79 -20.27 4.08
C ALA A 249 14.81 -21.05 3.20
N TYR A 250 15.31 -21.93 2.32
CA TYR A 250 14.51 -22.68 1.36
C TYR A 250 14.99 -24.13 1.22
N MET A 251 16.01 -24.41 0.39
CA MET A 251 16.50 -25.76 0.15
C MET A 251 17.57 -26.16 1.18
N ASP A 252 17.40 -27.28 1.86
CA ASP A 252 18.45 -27.83 2.74
C ASP A 252 19.33 -28.81 1.95
N GLN A 253 20.60 -28.45 1.76
CA GLN A 253 21.54 -29.27 0.98
C GLN A 253 21.77 -30.66 1.59
N ALA A 254 21.70 -30.79 2.93
CA ALA A 254 21.96 -32.07 3.60
C ALA A 254 20.78 -33.05 3.45
N SER A 255 19.55 -32.53 3.42
CA SER A 255 18.34 -33.36 3.35
C SER A 255 17.68 -33.38 1.96
N GLY A 256 18.10 -32.52 1.03
CA GLY A 256 17.62 -32.46 -0.34
C GLY A 256 16.14 -32.10 -0.48
N ASN A 257 15.57 -31.40 0.50
CA ASN A 257 14.16 -31.00 0.50
C ASN A 257 13.97 -29.58 1.07
N VAL A 258 12.74 -29.07 0.98
CA VAL A 258 12.36 -27.71 1.38
C VAL A 258 11.52 -27.67 2.66
N LYS A 259 11.57 -28.70 3.50
CA LYS A 259 10.75 -28.75 4.73
C LYS A 259 11.10 -27.66 5.74
N LYS A 260 12.32 -27.13 5.68
CA LYS A 260 12.82 -26.02 6.50
C LYS A 260 12.55 -24.65 5.88
N SER A 261 11.81 -24.58 4.78
CA SER A 261 11.52 -23.31 4.11
C SER A 261 10.73 -22.36 5.02
N LEU A 262 11.06 -21.08 4.94
CA LEU A 262 10.30 -20.03 5.62
C LEU A 262 8.89 -19.84 5.04
N LYS A 263 8.01 -19.18 5.79
CA LYS A 263 6.69 -18.76 5.33
C LYS A 263 6.61 -17.25 5.22
N LEU A 264 5.73 -16.76 4.35
CA LEU A 264 5.41 -15.34 4.22
C LEU A 264 3.92 -15.15 4.49
N MET A 265 3.55 -14.07 5.16
CA MET A 265 2.16 -13.69 5.40
C MET A 265 1.72 -12.65 4.39
N GLY A 266 0.63 -12.88 3.68
CA GLY A 266 -0.01 -11.87 2.83
C GLY A 266 -0.98 -10.97 3.59
N SER A 267 -1.40 -9.86 2.98
CA SER A 267 -2.33 -8.88 3.60
C SER A 267 -3.70 -9.45 3.98
N ASN A 268 -4.09 -10.57 3.39
CA ASN A 268 -5.37 -11.23 3.66
C ASN A 268 -5.23 -12.45 4.59
N GLU A 269 -4.19 -12.46 5.44
CA GLU A 269 -3.82 -13.57 6.35
C GLU A 269 -3.54 -14.89 5.63
N GLY A 270 -3.31 -14.84 4.31
CA GLY A 270 -2.94 -16.00 3.52
C GLY A 270 -1.45 -16.30 3.65
N GLU A 271 -1.10 -17.53 4.02
CA GLU A 271 0.30 -17.96 4.04
C GLU A 271 0.82 -18.30 2.62
N PHE A 272 1.99 -17.77 2.26
CA PHE A 272 2.77 -18.25 1.13
C PHE A 272 3.87 -19.21 1.59
N LYS A 273 4.01 -20.34 0.90
CA LYS A 273 4.84 -21.49 1.31
C LYS A 273 5.70 -22.00 0.16
N ALA A 274 6.73 -22.79 0.45
CA ALA A 274 7.50 -23.48 -0.59
C ALA A 274 6.69 -24.57 -1.30
N GLU A 275 5.90 -25.33 -0.52
CA GLU A 275 5.11 -26.46 -1.01
C GLU A 275 3.63 -26.32 -0.61
N GLY A 276 2.75 -26.90 -1.43
CA GLY A 276 1.32 -26.94 -1.19
C GLY A 276 0.51 -26.52 -2.41
N ASN A 277 -0.57 -25.77 -2.18
CA ASN A 277 -1.41 -25.27 -3.27
C ASN A 277 -0.62 -24.28 -4.12
N SER A 278 -0.47 -24.56 -5.42
CA SER A 278 0.30 -23.74 -6.37
C SER A 278 -0.15 -22.27 -6.45
N LYS A 279 -1.38 -21.96 -6.01
CA LYS A 279 -1.87 -20.58 -5.91
C LYS A 279 -1.25 -19.80 -4.75
N PHE A 280 -0.59 -20.45 -3.81
CA PHE A 280 0.00 -19.89 -2.59
C PHE A 280 1.47 -20.31 -2.45
N THR A 281 2.07 -20.85 -3.50
CA THR A 281 3.52 -21.13 -3.52
C THR A 281 4.27 -19.92 -4.03
N TYR A 282 5.31 -19.49 -3.31
CA TYR A 282 6.27 -18.52 -3.83
C TYR A 282 7.30 -19.21 -4.73
N THR A 283 8.05 -18.40 -5.47
CA THR A 283 9.19 -18.83 -6.28
C THR A 283 10.48 -18.26 -5.70
N VAL A 284 11.62 -18.91 -5.98
CA VAL A 284 12.93 -18.48 -5.49
C VAL A 284 13.81 -18.10 -6.68
N LEU A 285 14.34 -16.89 -6.66
CA LEU A 285 15.17 -16.34 -7.73
C LEU A 285 16.66 -16.69 -7.53
N GLU A 286 17.10 -16.72 -6.28
CA GLU A 286 18.46 -17.00 -5.86
C GLU A 286 18.41 -17.67 -4.48
N ASP A 287 19.15 -18.76 -4.27
CA ASP A 287 19.25 -19.46 -2.97
C ASP A 287 20.71 -19.70 -2.59
N GLY A 288 21.20 -18.92 -1.63
CA GLY A 288 22.51 -19.08 -1.02
C GLY A 288 22.46 -19.59 0.43
N CYS A 289 21.28 -19.86 0.98
CA CYS A 289 21.08 -20.23 2.39
C CYS A 289 20.88 -21.73 2.56
N THR A 290 21.64 -22.55 1.82
CA THR A 290 21.40 -23.99 1.73
C THR A 290 22.18 -24.83 2.75
N LYS A 291 23.14 -24.22 3.44
CA LYS A 291 24.00 -24.86 4.45
C LYS A 291 24.46 -23.86 5.51
N HIS A 292 24.80 -24.34 6.70
CA HIS A 292 25.42 -23.55 7.77
C HIS A 292 26.93 -23.41 7.54
N THR A 293 27.37 -22.25 7.07
CA THR A 293 28.78 -21.97 6.73
C THR A 293 29.48 -21.05 7.74
N GLY A 294 28.73 -20.37 8.62
CA GLY A 294 29.21 -19.30 9.50
C GLY A 294 29.29 -17.93 8.84
N GLU A 295 29.12 -17.85 7.52
CA GLU A 295 29.17 -16.61 6.74
C GLU A 295 27.78 -16.13 6.35
N TRP A 296 27.68 -14.84 5.99
CA TRP A 296 26.43 -14.25 5.53
C TRP A 296 26.16 -14.63 4.08
N SER A 297 24.93 -15.06 3.82
CA SER A 297 24.40 -15.31 2.49
C SER A 297 22.97 -14.77 2.40
N LYS A 298 22.30 -14.99 1.26
CA LYS A 298 20.92 -14.53 1.04
C LYS A 298 20.10 -15.50 0.21
N THR A 299 18.79 -15.42 0.36
CA THR A 299 17.80 -16.08 -0.52
C THR A 299 16.74 -15.08 -0.93
N VAL A 300 16.42 -15.02 -2.22
CA VAL A 300 15.48 -14.05 -2.77
C VAL A 300 14.20 -14.76 -3.18
N PHE A 301 13.11 -14.43 -2.51
CA PHE A 301 11.77 -14.96 -2.77
C PHE A 301 10.96 -13.97 -3.61
N GLU A 302 10.15 -14.50 -4.51
CA GLU A 302 9.22 -13.74 -5.34
C GLU A 302 7.83 -14.39 -5.27
N TYR A 303 6.80 -13.57 -5.08
CA TYR A 303 5.40 -13.99 -5.21
C TYR A 303 4.67 -13.11 -6.22
N GLN A 304 4.08 -13.74 -7.24
CA GLN A 304 3.28 -13.09 -8.27
C GLN A 304 1.86 -13.66 -8.29
N THR A 305 0.85 -12.80 -8.42
CA THR A 305 -0.55 -13.22 -8.35
C THR A 305 -1.47 -12.36 -9.20
N ARG A 306 -2.56 -12.95 -9.74
CA ARG A 306 -3.68 -12.22 -10.35
C ARG A 306 -4.75 -11.79 -9.33
N LYS A 307 -4.56 -12.11 -8.05
CA LYS A 307 -5.40 -11.68 -6.94
C LYS A 307 -4.61 -10.70 -6.09
N ALA A 308 -4.63 -9.41 -6.49
CA ALA A 308 -3.86 -8.34 -5.87
C ALA A 308 -4.15 -8.18 -4.36
N MET A 309 -5.36 -8.56 -3.91
CA MET A 309 -5.75 -8.56 -2.48
C MET A 309 -4.85 -9.39 -1.56
N ARG A 310 -4.02 -10.30 -2.10
CA ARG A 310 -3.10 -11.12 -1.29
C ARG A 310 -1.82 -10.37 -0.90
N LEU A 311 -1.46 -9.34 -1.64
CA LEU A 311 -0.26 -8.53 -1.43
C LEU A 311 -0.62 -7.15 -0.86
N PRO A 312 0.32 -6.47 -0.18
CA PRO A 312 1.71 -6.88 0.10
C PRO A 312 1.89 -7.99 1.16
N ILE A 313 3.14 -8.45 1.31
CA ILE A 313 3.63 -9.29 2.39
C ILE A 313 3.68 -8.48 3.68
N ILE A 314 3.10 -8.98 4.76
CA ILE A 314 3.00 -8.27 6.05
C ILE A 314 3.87 -8.88 7.15
N ASP A 315 4.30 -10.14 7.01
CA ASP A 315 5.14 -10.81 8.00
C ASP A 315 5.91 -11.99 7.37
N ILE A 316 6.91 -12.49 8.10
CA ILE A 316 7.78 -13.61 7.73
C ILE A 316 7.96 -14.55 8.92
N ALA A 317 7.95 -15.86 8.66
CA ALA A 317 8.24 -16.87 9.67
C ALA A 317 9.35 -17.82 9.22
N PRO A 318 10.58 -17.64 9.70
CA PRO A 318 11.65 -18.63 9.54
C PRO A 318 11.37 -19.91 10.34
N TYR A 319 11.92 -21.04 9.89
CA TYR A 319 11.84 -22.33 10.59
C TYR A 319 13.16 -22.68 11.28
N ASP A 320 14.29 -22.52 10.59
CA ASP A 320 15.60 -22.96 11.08
C ASP A 320 16.32 -21.89 11.92
N ILE A 321 15.70 -21.49 13.03
CA ILE A 321 16.20 -20.48 13.97
C ILE A 321 16.13 -21.00 15.42
N GLY A 322 16.67 -20.22 16.38
CA GLY A 322 16.65 -20.54 17.82
C GLY A 322 18.02 -20.90 18.41
N GLY A 323 18.97 -21.35 17.58
CA GLY A 323 20.35 -21.63 18.01
C GLY A 323 21.17 -20.35 18.25
N PRO A 324 22.21 -20.41 19.10
CA PRO A 324 22.95 -19.23 19.57
C PRO A 324 23.75 -18.49 18.48
N ASP A 325 24.05 -19.16 17.38
CA ASP A 325 24.81 -18.66 16.23
C ASP A 325 23.93 -18.45 14.98
N GLN A 326 22.62 -18.60 15.12
CA GLN A 326 21.66 -18.41 14.03
C GLN A 326 21.21 -16.95 13.99
N GLU A 327 21.49 -16.27 12.89
CA GLU A 327 21.17 -14.86 12.70
C GLU A 327 20.46 -14.66 11.35
N PHE A 328 19.58 -13.65 11.30
CA PHE A 328 18.95 -13.27 10.04
C PHE A 328 18.64 -11.77 9.96
N GLY A 329 18.42 -11.31 8.74
CA GLY A 329 17.88 -10.00 8.42
C GLY A 329 17.02 -10.09 7.16
N VAL A 330 16.31 -9.03 6.81
CA VAL A 330 15.35 -9.05 5.70
C VAL A 330 15.42 -7.74 4.94
N ASP A 331 15.52 -7.78 3.61
CA ASP A 331 15.25 -6.62 2.76
C ASP A 331 13.88 -6.82 2.11
N ILE A 332 12.97 -5.88 2.36
CA ILE A 332 11.59 -5.93 1.91
C ILE A 332 11.50 -5.15 0.61
N GLY A 333 11.27 -5.86 -0.50
CA GLY A 333 11.13 -5.24 -1.81
C GLY A 333 9.79 -4.51 -1.96
N PRO A 334 9.69 -3.59 -2.94
CA PRO A 334 8.44 -2.90 -3.22
C PRO A 334 7.35 -3.88 -3.66
N VAL A 335 6.11 -3.56 -3.30
CA VAL A 335 4.93 -4.21 -3.88
C VAL A 335 4.54 -3.48 -5.16
N CYS A 336 4.48 -4.19 -6.28
CA CYS A 336 4.18 -3.65 -7.59
C CYS A 336 2.81 -4.12 -8.09
N PHE A 337 2.04 -3.20 -8.67
CA PHE A 337 0.66 -3.42 -9.13
C PHE A 337 0.50 -3.06 -10.62
N LEU A 338 -0.25 -3.88 -11.38
CA LEU A 338 -0.53 -3.71 -12.82
C LEU A 338 -1.95 -4.10 -13.25
#